data_AF-A0ABC8ISK1-F1
#
_entry.id   AF-A0ABC8ISK1-F1
#
_cell.length_a   1.000
_cell.length_b   1.000
_cell.length_c   1.000
_cell.angle_alpha   90.00
_cell.angle_beta   90.00
_cell.angle_gamma   90.00
#
_symmetry.space_group_name_H-M   'P 1'
#
loop_
_entity.id
_entity.type
_entity.pdbx_description
1 polymer ?
#
loop_
_entity_poly.entity_id
_entity_poly.type
_entity_poly.pdbx_seq_one_letter_code
_entity_poly.pdbx_strand_id
1 'polypeptide(L)'
;MAERVVGTGSFGIVFQAKCLETGETVAIKKVLQDKNRELQLMRVMDHPNVVCLKHCFFSTTSKDELFLNLAMEYVPESLYRVLKHYSGANQRMPLVYVKL
;
A
#
# COMPACT_ATOMS: atom_id res chain seq x y z
N MET A 1 1.18 -3.69 14.91
CA MET A 1 0.87 -2.31 15.33
C MET A 1 1.00 -1.41 14.10
N ALA A 2 0.10 -0.43 13.88
CA ALA A 2 0.28 0.55 12.80
C ALA A 2 1.38 1.53 13.22
N GLU A 3 2.50 1.51 12.51
CA GLU A 3 3.71 2.24 12.91
C GLU A 3 3.70 3.68 12.37
N ARG A 4 3.16 3.89 11.16
CA ARG A 4 3.25 5.19 10.48
C ARG A 4 2.26 5.35 9.33
N VAL A 5 1.76 6.57 9.11
CA VAL A 5 1.06 6.93 7.85
C VAL A 5 2.08 7.10 6.72
N VAL A 6 1.91 6.35 5.64
CA VAL A 6 2.82 6.38 4.46
C VAL A 6 2.15 6.92 3.19
N GLY A 7 0.83 7.05 3.18
CA GLY A 7 0.11 7.66 2.07
C GLY A 7 -1.25 8.17 2.48
N THR A 8 -1.65 9.29 1.89
CA THR A 8 -3.00 9.85 1.99
C THR A 8 -3.50 10.06 0.56
N GLY A 9 -4.73 9.64 0.30
CA GLY A 9 -5.37 9.81 -1.00
C GLY A 9 -6.86 10.08 -0.86
N SER A 10 -7.51 10.35 -1.99
CA SER A 10 -8.96 10.61 -2.04
C SER A 10 -9.80 9.47 -1.45
N PHE A 11 -9.32 8.23 -1.57
CA PHE A 11 -10.06 7.02 -1.19
C PHE A 11 -9.76 6.52 0.22
N GLY A 12 -8.78 7.10 0.92
CA GLY A 12 -8.41 6.66 2.26
C GLY A 12 -6.96 6.91 2.62
N ILE A 13 -6.52 6.23 3.68
CA ILE A 13 -5.20 6.38 4.28
C ILE A 13 -4.46 5.04 4.22
N VAL A 14 -3.17 5.09 3.91
CA VAL A 14 -2.28 3.93 3.91
C VAL A 14 -1.32 4.03 5.08
N PHE A 15 -1.29 2.97 5.88
CA PHE A 15 -0.40 2.81 7.02
C PHE A 15 0.67 1.77 6.72
N GLN A 16 1.89 2.02 7.16
CA GLN A 16 2.88 0.97 7.34
C GLN A 16 2.65 0.32 8.70
N ALA A 17 2.66 -1.01 8.74
CA ALA A 17 2.51 -1.78 9.96
C ALA A 17 3.44 -2.98 9.93
N LYS A 18 3.72 -3.52 11.12
CA LYS A 18 4.45 -4.78 11.28
C LYS A 18 3.49 -5.86 11.79
N CYS A 19 3.47 -6.99 11.10
CA CYS A 19 2.84 -8.21 11.57
C CYS A 19 3.68 -8.76 12.73
N LEU A 20 3.09 -8.90 13.91
CA LEU A 20 3.83 -9.28 15.12
C LEU A 20 4.20 -10.78 15.13
N GLU A 21 3.37 -11.60 14.49
CA GLU A 21 3.57 -13.05 14.41
C GLU A 21 4.71 -13.41 13.47
N THR A 22 4.78 -12.76 12.31
CA THR A 22 5.78 -13.08 11.26
C THR A 22 6.96 -12.11 11.23
N GLY A 23 6.86 -10.96 11.91
CA GLY A 23 7.81 -9.86 11.82
C GLY A 23 7.76 -9.10 10.49
N GLU A 24 6.86 -9.46 9.57
CA GLU A 24 6.79 -8.91 8.23
C GLU A 24 6.21 -7.49 8.21
N THR A 25 6.78 -6.60 7.40
CA THR A 25 6.22 -5.26 7.14
C THR A 25 5.14 -5.32 6.06
N VAL A 26 4.00 -4.68 6.33
CA VAL A 26 2.83 -4.63 5.46
C VAL A 26 2.31 -3.21 5.29
N ALA A 27 1.64 -2.96 4.17
CA ALA A 27 0.87 -1.75 3.92
C ALA A 27 -0.61 -2.03 4.21
N ILE A 28 -1.22 -1.24 5.09
CA ILE A 28 -2.65 -1.34 5.40
C ILE A 28 -3.36 -0.15 4.75
N LYS A 29 -4.12 -0.40 3.68
CA LYS A 29 -5.00 0.61 3.07
C LYS A 29 -6.35 0.56 3.77
N LYS A 30 -6.68 1.61 4.52
CA LYS A 30 -7.96 1.78 5.22
C LYS A 30 -8.88 2.67 4.40
N VAL A 31 -10.01 2.11 3.96
CA VAL A 31 -11.02 2.80 3.14
C VAL A 31 -12.38 2.73 3.81
N LEU A 32 -13.17 3.79 3.69
CA LEU A 32 -14.57 3.77 4.15
C LEU A 32 -15.33 2.72 3.32
N GLN A 33 -16.13 1.89 3.99
CA GLN A 33 -16.76 0.76 3.31
C GLN A 33 -17.90 1.23 2.40
N ASP A 34 -17.74 0.92 1.11
CA ASP A 34 -18.76 1.01 0.05
C ASP A 34 -18.61 -0.25 -0.86
N LYS A 35 -19.24 -0.28 -2.04
CA LYS A 35 -19.06 -1.30 -3.08
C LYS A 35 -17.62 -1.33 -3.59
N ASN A 36 -16.76 -2.04 -2.87
CA ASN A 36 -15.31 -2.10 -3.10
C ASN A 36 -14.92 -3.15 -4.16
N ARG A 37 -14.94 -2.75 -5.44
CA ARG A 37 -14.40 -3.54 -6.57
C ARG A 37 -12.92 -3.88 -6.39
N GLU A 38 -12.16 -3.04 -5.68
CA GLU A 38 -10.73 -3.23 -5.42
C GLU A 38 -10.45 -4.55 -4.69
N LEU A 39 -11.21 -4.88 -3.64
CA LEU A 39 -11.05 -6.15 -2.93
C LEU A 39 -11.31 -7.37 -3.84
N GLN A 40 -12.33 -7.28 -4.69
CA GLN A 40 -12.68 -8.38 -5.62
C GLN A 40 -11.55 -8.64 -6.61
N LEU A 41 -10.96 -7.57 -7.17
CA LEU A 41 -9.82 -7.68 -8.07
C LEU A 41 -8.59 -8.22 -7.31
N MET A 42 -8.24 -7.63 -6.17
CA MET A 42 -7.06 -8.04 -5.41
C MET A 42 -7.09 -9.51 -4.96
N ARG A 43 -8.27 -10.10 -4.74
CA ARG A 43 -8.40 -11.53 -4.40
C ARG A 43 -8.03 -12.48 -5.53
N VAL A 44 -8.10 -12.04 -6.78
CA VAL A 44 -7.81 -12.87 -7.96
C VAL A 44 -6.47 -12.51 -8.62
N MET A 45 -5.79 -11.49 -8.10
CA MET A 45 -4.48 -11.07 -8.61
C MET A 45 -3.37 -11.85 -7.91
N ASP A 46 -2.65 -12.64 -8.68
CA ASP A 46 -1.42 -13.33 -8.26
C ASP A 46 -0.37 -13.19 -9.36
N HIS A 47 0.55 -12.24 -9.19
CA HIS A 47 1.57 -11.93 -10.20
C HIS A 47 2.80 -11.27 -9.55
N PRO A 48 4.04 -11.64 -9.93
CA PRO A 48 5.27 -11.14 -9.30
C PRO A 48 5.49 -9.62 -9.41
N ASN A 49 4.83 -8.94 -10.35
CA ASN A 49 4.91 -7.49 -10.53
C ASN A 49 3.68 -6.73 -10.00
N VAL A 50 2.80 -7.40 -9.26
CA VAL A 50 1.61 -6.79 -8.66
C VAL A 50 1.66 -7.01 -7.15
N VAL A 51 1.44 -5.93 -6.40
CA VAL A 51 1.37 -5.99 -4.93
C VAL A 51 0.28 -6.97 -4.51
N CYS A 52 0.67 -7.96 -3.71
CA CYS A 52 -0.25 -9.02 -3.27
C CYS A 52 -1.08 -8.60 -2.05
N LEU A 53 -2.36 -9.02 -2.04
CA LEU A 53 -3.24 -8.95 -0.88
C LEU A 53 -2.94 -10.11 0.05
N LYS A 54 -2.52 -9.81 1.28
CA LYS A 54 -2.21 -10.83 2.30
C LYS A 54 -3.40 -11.14 3.19
N HIS A 55 -4.13 -10.09 3.58
CA HIS A 55 -5.31 -10.24 4.41
C HIS A 55 -6.26 -9.04 4.24
N CYS A 56 -7.52 -9.21 4.61
CA CYS A 56 -8.49 -8.13 4.67
C CYS A 56 -9.39 -8.28 5.89
N PHE A 57 -9.71 -7.17 6.55
CA PHE A 57 -10.57 -7.17 7.73
C PHE A 57 -11.35 -5.87 7.85
N PHE A 58 -12.47 -5.93 8.57
CA PHE A 58 -13.29 -4.76 8.85
C PHE A 58 -12.93 -4.15 10.20
N SER A 59 -13.09 -2.84 10.31
CA SER A 59 -12.96 -2.11 11.57
C SER A 59 -14.03 -1.02 11.64
N THR A 60 -14.63 -0.84 12.80
CA THR A 60 -15.62 0.23 13.03
C THR A 60 -14.99 1.34 13.86
N THR A 61 -15.31 2.60 13.56
CA THR A 61 -14.89 3.74 14.40
C THR A 61 -15.86 3.92 15.57
N SER A 62 -15.52 4.82 16.50
CA SER A 62 -16.43 5.24 17.58
C SER A 62 -17.69 5.96 17.09
N LYS A 63 -17.76 6.32 15.80
CA LYS A 63 -18.91 6.95 15.15
C LYS A 63 -19.73 5.95 14.31
N ASP A 64 -19.55 4.65 14.54
CA ASP A 64 -20.19 3.56 13.80
C ASP A 64 -19.89 3.54 12.28
N GLU A 65 -18.81 4.19 11.85
CA GLU A 65 -18.38 4.13 10.46
C GLU A 65 -17.60 2.83 10.22
N LEU A 66 -18.06 2.05 9.25
CA LEU A 66 -17.42 0.80 8.83
C LEU A 66 -16.30 1.07 7.83
N PHE A 67 -15.12 0.55 8.11
CA PHE A 67 -13.96 0.60 7.23
C PHE A 67 -13.53 -0.79 6.79
N LEU A 68 -13.13 -0.90 5.54
CA LEU A 68 -12.39 -2.05 5.01
C LEU A 68 -10.89 -1.75 5.07
N ASN A 69 -10.13 -2.69 5.63
CA ASN A 69 -8.69 -2.62 5.72
C ASN A 69 -8.09 -3.71 4.83
N LEU A 70 -7.28 -3.31 3.85
CA LEU A 70 -6.55 -4.20 2.95
C LEU A 70 -5.10 -4.25 3.42
N ALA A 71 -4.67 -5.40 3.95
CA ALA A 71 -3.28 -5.65 4.32
C ALA A 71 -2.54 -6.25 3.13
N MET A 72 -1.53 -5.53 2.65
CA MET A 72 -0.84 -5.77 1.39
C MET A 72 0.67 -5.85 1.62
N GLU A 73 1.40 -6.37 0.65
CA GLU A 73 2.86 -6.22 0.62
C GLU A 73 3.28 -4.74 0.72
N TYR A 74 4.32 -4.47 1.50
CA TYR A 74 4.90 -3.14 1.62
C TYR A 74 6.08 -2.98 0.67
N VAL A 75 5.98 -2.01 -0.25
CA VAL A 75 7.08 -1.59 -1.12
C VAL A 75 7.58 -0.22 -0.64
N PRO A 76 8.87 -0.08 -0.28
CA PRO A 76 9.37 1.12 0.41
C PRO A 76 9.49 2.36 -0.49
N GLU A 77 9.67 2.16 -1.79
CA GLU A 77 9.88 3.23 -2.75
C GLU A 77 8.88 3.17 -3.89
N SER A 78 8.64 4.33 -4.50
CA SER A 78 7.85 4.44 -5.73
C SER A 78 8.69 5.04 -6.84
N LEU A 79 8.36 4.69 -8.08
CA LEU A 79 9.04 5.27 -9.24
C LEU A 79 9.02 6.81 -9.20
N TYR A 80 7.91 7.41 -8.74
CA TYR A 80 7.80 8.86 -8.57
C TYR A 80 8.88 9.43 -7.63
N ARG A 81 9.10 8.81 -6.46
CA ARG A 81 10.11 9.27 -5.49
C ARG A 81 11.52 9.14 -6.05
N VAL A 82 11.80 8.02 -6.73
CA VAL A 82 13.09 7.78 -7.40
C VAL A 82 13.34 8.80 -8.49
N LEU A 83 12.37 9.04 -9.38
CA LEU A 83 12.49 10.03 -10.46
C LEU A 83 12.67 11.46 -9.91
N LYS A 84 11.92 11.82 -8.85
CA LYS A 84 12.05 13.12 -8.19
C LYS A 84 13.44 13.33 -7.59
N HIS A 85 14.03 12.29 -6.99
CA HIS A 85 15.38 12.34 -6.45
C HIS A 85 16.42 12.67 -7.53
N TYR A 86 16.43 11.91 -8.63
CA TYR A 86 17.38 12.14 -9.73
C TYR A 86 17.16 13.49 -10.42
N SER A 87 15.91 13.89 -10.66
CA SER A 87 15.57 15.20 -11.22
C SER A 87 16.06 16.34 -10.33
N GLY A 88 15.84 16.26 -9.01
CA GLY A 88 16.31 17.26 -8.05
C GLY A 88 17.84 17.34 -7.94
N ALA A 89 18.55 16.24 -8.19
CA ALA A 89 20.00 16.20 -8.28
C ALA A 89 20.55 16.60 -9.66
N ASN A 90 19.68 16.97 -10.61
CA ASN A 90 20.01 17.22 -12.01
C ASN A 90 20.80 16.06 -12.67
N GLN A 91 20.46 14.83 -12.28
CA GLN A 91 21.03 13.59 -12.78
C GLN A 91 19.99 12.79 -13.55
N ARG A 92 20.44 11.95 -14.48
CA ARG A 92 19.56 10.96 -15.13
C ARG A 92 19.58 9.66 -14.33
N MET A 93 18.42 9.00 -14.26
CA MET A 93 18.33 7.66 -13.70
C MET A 93 19.21 6.69 -14.54
N PRO A 94 20.13 5.93 -13.91
CA PRO A 94 20.95 4.97 -14.62
C PRO A 94 20.13 3.91 -15.36
N LEU A 95 20.50 3.60 -16.61
CA LEU A 95 19.78 2.63 -17.45
C LEU A 95 19.74 1.21 -16.86
N VAL A 96 20.72 0.84 -16.01
CA VAL A 96 20.76 -0.46 -15.33
C VAL A 96 19.53 -0.70 -14.42
N TYR A 97 18.88 0.37 -13.95
CA TYR A 97 17.67 0.30 -13.14
C TYR A 97 16.37 0.33 -13.96
N VAL A 98 16.47 0.52 -15.28
CA VAL A 98 15.31 0.52 -16.19
C VAL A 98 15.18 -0.88 -16.77
N LYS A 99 14.31 -1.70 -16.19
CA LYS A 99 14.00 -3.06 -16.65
C LYS A 99 12.50 -3.18 -16.86
N LEU A 100 12.10 -3.91 -17.91
CA LEU A 100 10.72 -4.29 -18.20
C LEU A 100 10.44 -5.67 -17.62
#